data_AF-K0XIM0-F1
#
_entry.id   AF-K0XIM0-F1
#
_cell.length_a   1.000
_cell.length_b   1.000
_cell.length_c   1.000
_cell.angle_alpha   90.00
_cell.angle_beta   90.00
_cell.angle_gamma   90.00
#
_symmetry.space_group_name_H-M   'P 1'
#
loop_
_entity.id
_entity.type
_entity.pdbx_description
1 polymer ?
#
loop_
_entity_poly.entity_id
_entity_poly.type
_entity_poly.pdbx_seq_one_letter_code
_entity_poly.pdbx_strand_id
1 'polypeptide(L)' 'MREKSWKYIVTFQTTTAAMAFESLCAKENVPGRLIPVPKELSSGCGLAWCVPFESADLIDNLIKKENPLYDKASKVWH' A
#
# COMPACT_ATOMS: atom_id res chain seq x y z
N MET A 1 -19.00 -15.13 -7.58
CA MET A 1 -18.67 -15.32 -6.16
C MET A 1 -17.35 -14.60 -5.94
N ARG A 2 -17.32 -13.43 -5.29
CA ARG A 2 -16.07 -12.67 -5.09
C ARG A 2 -15.42 -13.21 -3.81
N GLU A 3 -14.31 -13.91 -3.96
CA GLU A 3 -13.51 -14.41 -2.85
C GLU A 3 -13.03 -13.21 -2.02
N LYS A 4 -13.48 -13.15 -0.76
CA LYS A 4 -13.04 -12.14 0.19
C LYS A 4 -11.63 -12.54 0.64
N SER A 5 -10.64 -11.72 0.31
CA SER A 5 -9.26 -11.98 0.66
C SER A 5 -8.71 -10.83 1.47
N TRP A 6 -7.85 -11.14 2.42
CA TRP A 6 -7.14 -10.11 3.17
C TRP A 6 -6.27 -9.29 2.22
N LYS A 7 -6.33 -7.98 2.37
CA LYS A 7 -5.50 -7.04 1.63
C LYS A 7 -4.62 -6.27 2.59
N TYR A 8 -3.44 -5.93 2.12
CA TYR A 8 -2.52 -5.07 2.81
C TYR A 8 -2.63 -3.68 2.20
N ILE A 9 -2.94 -2.69 3.03
CA ILE A 9 -3.14 -1.30 2.61
C ILE A 9 -2.12 -0.42 3.32
N VAL A 10 -1.32 0.29 2.53
CA VAL A 10 -0.34 1.26 3.03
C VAL A 10 -0.86 2.66 2.76
N THR A 11 -1.06 3.44 3.81
CA THR A 11 -1.49 4.84 3.74
C THR A 11 -0.30 5.77 3.68
N PHE A 12 -0.50 6.97 3.12
CA PHE A 12 0.54 7.99 3.00
C PHE A 12 0.05 9.35 3.53
N GLN A 13 0.95 10.13 4.12
CA GLN A 13 0.60 11.49 4.55
C GLN A 13 0.60 12.49 3.38
N THR A 14 1.41 12.24 2.36
CA THR A 14 1.58 13.14 1.22
C THR A 14 1.42 12.40 -0.10
N THR A 15 0.88 13.10 -1.11
CA THR A 15 0.73 12.58 -2.48
C THR A 15 2.10 12.19 -3.07
N THR A 16 3.15 12.96 -2.76
CA THR A 16 4.53 12.67 -3.19
C THR A 16 5.03 11.33 -2.67
N ALA A 17 4.76 11.02 -1.39
CA ALA A 17 5.12 9.73 -0.81
C ALA A 17 4.38 8.57 -1.50
N ALA A 18 3.08 8.74 -1.78
CA ALA A 18 2.29 7.75 -2.50
C ALA A 18 2.84 7.48 -3.91
N MET A 19 3.17 8.53 -4.67
CA MET A 19 3.76 8.42 -6.00
C MET A 19 5.17 7.82 -5.97
N ALA A 20 6.00 8.20 -5.00
CA ALA A 20 7.33 7.63 -4.83
C ALA A 20 7.25 6.13 -4.53
N PHE A 21 6.31 5.74 -3.65
CA PHE A 21 6.06 4.34 -3.33
C PHE A 21 5.55 3.55 -4.54
N GLU A 22 4.64 4.10 -5.34
CA GLU A 22 4.21 3.48 -6.60
C GLU A 22 5.40 3.23 -7.52
N SER A 23 6.25 4.23 -7.74
CA SER A 23 7.40 4.11 -8.62
C SER A 23 8.40 3.05 -8.11
N LEU A 24 8.54 2.95 -6.79
CA LEU A 24 9.34 1.93 -6.13
C LEU A 24 8.77 0.52 -6.34
N CYS A 25 7.47 0.35 -6.11
CA CYS A 25 6.75 -0.89 -6.35
C CYS A 25 6.81 -1.28 -7.83
N ALA A 26 6.68 -0.33 -8.74
CA ALA A 26 6.77 -0.58 -10.18
C ALA A 26 8.17 -1.09 -10.58
N LYS A 27 9.24 -0.54 -9.99
CA LYS A 27 10.62 -1.01 -10.22
C LYS A 27 10.82 -2.44 -9.71
N GLU A 28 10.36 -2.72 -8.50
CA GLU A 28 10.49 -4.04 -7.87
C GLU A 28 9.40 -5.03 -8.31
N ASN A 29 8.56 -4.67 -9.30
CA ASN A 29 7.44 -5.48 -9.79
C ASN A 29 6.48 -5.96 -8.68
N VAL A 30 6.27 -5.12 -7.66
CA VAL A 30 5.38 -5.44 -6.54
C VAL A 30 3.93 -5.33 -7.02
N PRO A 31 3.12 -6.41 -6.89
CA PRO A 31 1.72 -6.38 -7.28
C PRO A 31 0.95 -5.47 -6.32
N GLY A 32 0.24 -4.51 -6.89
CA GLY A 32 -0.55 -3.58 -6.13
C GLY A 32 -1.05 -2.44 -7.00
N ARG A 33 -1.83 -1.56 -6.40
CA ARG A 33 -2.32 -0.35 -7.04
C ARG A 33 -2.62 0.72 -6.02
N LEU A 34 -2.46 1.97 -6.45
CA LEU A 34 -2.97 3.11 -5.73
C LEU A 34 -4.51 3.10 -5.79
N ILE A 35 -5.12 3.16 -4.60
CA ILE A 35 -6.55 3.32 -4.42
C ILE A 35 -6.81 4.55 -3.54
N PRO A 36 -7.97 5.20 -3.66
CA PRO A 36 -8.40 6.14 -2.65
C PRO A 36 -8.53 5.42 -1.30
N VAL A 37 -8.12 6.08 -0.24
CA VAL A 37 -8.17 5.53 1.13
C VAL A 37 -9.63 5.17 1.42
N PRO A 38 -9.92 3.93 1.84
CA PRO A 38 -11.28 3.53 2.16
C PRO A 38 -11.79 4.36 3.33
N LYS A 39 -13.10 4.63 3.38
CA LYS A 39 -13.71 5.53 4.37
C LYS A 39 -13.47 5.11 5.83
N GLU A 40 -13.15 3.85 6.06
CA GLU A 40 -12.80 3.28 7.37
C GLU A 40 -11.37 3.62 7.83
N LEU A 41 -10.49 3.98 6.89
CA LEU A 41 -9.12 4.43 7.14
C LEU A 41 -9.05 5.95 7.00
N SER A 42 -8.39 6.60 7.96
CA SER A 42 -8.09 8.02 7.88
C SER A 42 -6.63 8.20 7.47
N SER A 43 -6.36 9.00 6.44
CA SER A 43 -5.02 9.20 5.91
C SER A 43 -4.85 10.62 5.39
N GLY A 44 -3.64 11.18 5.56
CA GLY A 44 -3.37 12.59 5.30
C GLY A 44 -3.62 13.04 3.86
N CYS A 45 -3.28 12.21 2.86
CA CYS A 45 -3.43 12.59 1.44
C CYS A 45 -4.62 11.94 0.71
N GLY A 46 -5.39 11.06 1.39
CA GLY A 46 -6.50 10.35 0.76
C GLY A 46 -6.11 9.25 -0.23
N LEU A 47 -4.82 8.93 -0.35
CA LEU A 47 -4.27 7.90 -1.22
C LEU A 47 -3.63 6.76 -0.41
N ALA A 48 -3.83 5.52 -0.88
CA ALA A 48 -3.27 4.34 -0.26
C ALA A 48 -2.85 3.29 -1.31
N TRP A 49 -1.79 2.55 -1.03
CA TRP A 49 -1.35 1.43 -1.84
C TRP A 49 -2.07 0.16 -1.39
N CYS A 50 -2.84 -0.47 -2.27
CA CYS A 50 -3.55 -1.71 -2.00
C CYS A 50 -2.89 -2.87 -2.73
N VAL A 51 -2.58 -3.91 -1.97
CA VAL A 51 -1.83 -5.08 -2.40
C VAL A 51 -2.44 -6.32 -1.71
N PRO A 52 -2.52 -7.48 -2.37
CA PRO A 52 -2.97 -8.71 -1.73
C PRO A 52 -2.08 -9.07 -0.53
N PHE A 53 -2.66 -9.61 0.54
CA PHE A 53 -1.89 -9.97 1.74
C PHE A 53 -0.81 -11.03 1.46
N GLU A 54 -1.00 -11.87 0.43
CA GLU A 54 0.02 -12.81 -0.06
C GLU A 54 1.30 -12.12 -0.52
N SER A 55 1.21 -10.86 -0.92
CA SER A 55 2.33 -10.03 -1.36
C SER A 55 2.78 -9.04 -0.29
N ALA A 56 2.31 -9.17 0.96
CA ALA A 56 2.78 -8.35 2.07
C ALA A 56 4.28 -8.54 2.33
N ASP A 57 4.82 -9.74 2.06
CA ASP A 57 6.25 -10.05 2.20
C ASP A 57 7.11 -9.18 1.25
N LEU A 58 6.62 -8.95 0.02
CA LEU A 58 7.27 -8.07 -0.95
C LEU A 58 7.31 -6.62 -0.44
N ILE A 59 6.23 -6.18 0.21
CA ILE A 59 6.15 -4.84 0.80
C ILE A 59 7.11 -4.72 1.99
N ASP A 60 7.18 -5.72 2.86
CA ASP A 60 8.10 -5.73 4.01
C ASP A 60 9.56 -5.66 3.55
N ASN A 61 9.90 -6.44 2.52
CA ASN A 61 11.24 -6.43 1.91
C ASN A 61 11.56 -5.07 1.27
N LEU A 62 10.60 -4.51 0.52
CA LEU A 62 10.72 -3.20 -0.11
C LEU A 62 10.88 -2.08 0.94
N ILE A 63 10.14 -2.14 2.04
CA ILE A 63 10.27 -1.19 3.15
C ILE A 63 11.64 -1.31 3.81
N LYS A 64 12.14 -2.53 4.03
CA LYS A 64 13.49 -2.74 4.61
C LYS A 64 14.61 -2.28 3.69
N LYS A 65 14.47 -2.49 2.38
CA LYS A 65 15.48 -2.19 1.38
C LYS A 65 15.58 -0.70 1.08
N GLU A 66 14.45 -0.05 0.82
CA GLU A 66 14.40 1.33 0.32
C GLU A 66 13.96 2.34 1.40
N ASN A 67 13.42 1.88 2.53
CA ASN A 67 12.88 2.70 3.62
C ASN A 67 12.02 3.89 3.12
N PRO A 68 10.96 3.61 2.34
CA PRO A 68 10.14 4.65 1.76
C PRO A 68 9.37 5.40 2.84
N LEU A 69 8.98 6.64 2.53
CA LEU A 69 8.09 7.41 3.38
C LEU A 69 6.67 6.83 3.28
N TYR A 70 6.18 6.22 4.35
CA TYR A 70 4.80 5.78 4.49
C TYR A 70 4.22 6.23 5.83
N ASP A 71 2.90 6.34 5.92
CA ASP A 71 2.21 6.77 7.14
C ASP A 71 1.90 5.57 8.04
N LYS A 72 1.16 4.61 7.49
CA LYS A 72 0.74 3.42 8.23
C LYS A 72 0.48 2.27 7.28
N ALA A 73 0.74 1.06 7.72
CA ALA A 73 0.38 -0.14 6.98
C ALA A 73 -0.64 -0.94 7.80
N SER A 74 -1.81 -1.18 7.22
CA SER A 74 -2.94 -1.84 7.87
C SER A 74 -3.45 -2.99 7.03
N LYS A 75 -3.76 -4.10 7.71
CA LYS A 75 -4.44 -5.24 7.08
C LYS A 75 -5.95 -4.96 7.04
N VAL A 76 -6.53 -4.96 5.85
CA VAL A 76 -7.95 -4.67 5.63
C VAL A 76 -8.62 -5.87 4.99
N TRP A 77 -9.83 -6.19 5.43
CA TRP A 77 -10.64 -7.25 4.84
C TRP A 77 -11.56 -6.64 3.77
N HIS A 78 -11.43 -7.09 2.52
CA HIS A 78 -12.31 -6.68 1.43
C HIS A 78 -12.81 -7.88 0.63
#